data_AF-A0A1I2DKL4-F1
#
_entry.id   AF-A0A1I2DKL4-F1
#
_cell.length_a   1.000
_cell.length_b   1.000
_cell.length_c   1.000
_cell.angle_alpha   90.00
_cell.angle_beta   90.00
_cell.angle_gamma   90.00
#
_symmetry.space_group_name_H-M   'P 1'
#
loop_
_entity.id
_entity.type
_entity.pdbx_description
1 polymer ?
#
loop_
_entity_poly.entity_id
_entity_poly.type
_entity_poly.pdbx_seq_one_letter_code
_entity_poly.pdbx_strand_id
1 'polypeptide(L)'
;MVHLPQLKDRNICCDINQFPRKIAFYKRLIAEILVSLLFVSLIVALNNHETIKEMSKMGVLFSIIMFVLLSEGIFVFDTLVAKKYPWHYSPAKRVFILLSFAFVWLLVVGVFGNFVRPFFIPDEVIVDNDSFSLGITILVLFMAIYVSALISANYHKSLHFFVMENEKLRREKLRMDYFALQDQLNPHFLFNNLSTLMAIIPEDQDKALRFTENFTDVYRYVLRSSRVKLISLEEELSFIKAYLDLHQERLGKGLSYSVDIEAGKDSKMLPPLSLQYLVENAIKHNVATSEQPLSIIISVKDEKVEVSNNLNLKASTYSTNTGLENLKKRYQYLNLGDNVEIFNTGNRFVVTVPLIDKKNVYELQDFDR
;
A
#
# COMPACT_ATOMS: atom_id res chain seq x y z
N MET A 1 9.83 -9.94 9.19
CA MET A 1 10.40 -8.84 8.35
C MET A 1 9.59 -8.67 7.07
N VAL A 2 8.70 -7.68 7.01
CA VAL A 2 7.82 -7.46 5.86
C VAL A 2 8.63 -6.90 4.69
N HIS A 3 8.84 -7.72 3.66
CA HIS A 3 9.32 -7.27 2.37
C HIS A 3 8.26 -6.36 1.72
N LEU A 4 8.43 -5.05 1.89
CA LEU A 4 7.77 -4.06 1.04
C LEU A 4 8.14 -4.37 -0.41
N PRO A 5 7.17 -4.50 -1.33
CA PRO A 5 7.48 -4.64 -2.74
C PRO A 5 8.25 -3.39 -3.16
N GLN A 6 9.41 -3.61 -3.78
CA GLN A 6 10.14 -2.53 -4.44
C GLN A 6 9.23 -1.98 -5.54
N LEU A 7 8.51 -0.91 -5.24
CA LEU A 7 7.90 -0.02 -6.21
C LEU A 7 9.04 0.63 -7.00
N LYS A 8 9.54 -0.13 -7.97
CA LYS A 8 10.47 0.28 -9.01
C LYS A 8 9.68 0.96 -10.13
N ASP A 9 8.69 1.77 -9.80
CA ASP A 9 8.01 2.62 -10.77
C ASP A 9 8.80 3.89 -10.93
N ARG A 10 9.74 3.83 -11.89
CA ARG A 10 10.55 4.96 -12.39
C ARG A 10 9.72 6.14 -12.92
N ASN A 11 8.39 6.06 -12.94
CA ASN A 11 7.53 7.01 -13.65
C ASN A 11 6.67 7.92 -12.75
N ILE A 12 6.60 7.70 -11.43
CA ILE A 12 5.82 8.58 -10.53
C ILE A 12 6.57 9.88 -10.20
N CYS A 13 7.87 9.96 -10.45
CA CYS A 13 8.69 11.14 -10.15
C CYS A 13 8.62 12.29 -11.20
N CYS A 14 7.86 12.16 -12.29
CA CYS A 14 7.93 13.14 -13.38
C CYS A 14 7.04 14.39 -13.23
N ASP A 15 6.06 14.42 -12.33
CA ASP A 15 5.07 15.52 -12.29
C ASP A 15 5.33 16.63 -11.27
N ILE A 16 6.56 16.74 -10.74
CA ILE A 16 6.98 17.91 -9.95
C ILE A 16 7.33 19.12 -10.86
N ASN A 17 7.20 18.98 -12.18
CA ASN A 17 7.59 20.01 -13.17
C ASN A 17 6.43 20.83 -13.77
N GLN A 18 5.19 20.75 -13.28
CA GLN A 18 4.05 21.48 -13.86
C GLN A 18 3.90 22.94 -13.37
N PHE A 19 4.98 23.72 -13.32
CA PHE A 19 4.91 25.19 -13.28
C PHE A 19 5.79 25.77 -14.39
N PRO A 20 5.36 26.83 -15.11
CA PRO A 20 6.17 27.42 -16.18
C PRO A 20 7.51 27.91 -15.62
N ARG A 21 8.57 27.12 -15.86
CA ARG A 21 9.94 27.31 -15.32
C ARG A 21 10.48 28.74 -15.50
N LYS A 22 10.06 29.44 -16.56
CA LYS A 22 10.48 30.83 -16.85
C LYS A 22 9.91 31.85 -15.86
N ILE A 23 8.65 31.70 -15.44
CA ILE A 23 8.01 32.62 -14.47
C ILE A 23 8.60 32.42 -13.07
N ALA A 24 8.99 31.18 -12.74
CA ALA A 24 9.67 30.88 -11.48
C ALA A 24 11.12 31.41 -11.45
N PHE A 25 11.85 31.35 -12.58
CA PHE A 25 13.23 31.84 -12.68
C PHE A 25 13.32 33.35 -12.44
N TYR A 26 12.52 34.17 -13.14
CA TYR A 26 12.60 35.63 -13.01
C TYR A 26 12.19 36.10 -11.61
N LYS A 27 11.14 35.51 -11.02
CA LYS A 27 10.73 35.80 -9.63
C LYS A 27 11.81 35.45 -8.63
N ARG A 28 12.53 34.33 -8.82
CA ARG A 28 13.66 33.95 -7.98
C ARG A 28 14.82 34.94 -8.13
N LEU A 29 15.21 35.25 -9.36
CA LEU A 29 16.31 36.18 -9.63
C LEU A 29 16.07 37.56 -9.00
N ILE A 30 14.83 38.08 -9.09
CA ILE A 30 14.45 39.32 -8.39
C ILE A 30 14.63 39.16 -6.87
N ALA A 31 14.17 38.07 -6.28
CA ALA A 31 14.31 37.84 -4.84
C ALA A 31 15.79 37.76 -4.42
N GLU A 32 16.63 37.10 -5.20
CA GLU A 32 18.08 37.02 -4.95
C GLU A 32 18.75 38.39 -5.03
N ILE A 33 18.37 39.22 -6.01
CA ILE A 33 18.86 40.61 -6.12
C ILE A 33 18.40 41.43 -4.91
N LEU A 34 17.13 41.36 -4.51
CA LEU A 34 16.62 42.08 -3.33
C LEU A 34 17.33 41.67 -2.04
N VAL A 35 17.59 40.37 -1.87
CA VAL A 35 18.33 39.85 -0.73
C VAL A 35 19.79 40.29 -0.77
N SER A 36 20.43 40.32 -1.96
CA SER A 36 21.79 40.81 -2.12
C SER A 36 21.92 42.30 -1.75
N LEU A 37 20.90 43.12 -2.05
CA LEU A 37 20.86 44.52 -1.66
C LEU A 37 20.74 44.68 -0.14
N LEU A 38 19.92 43.84 0.52
CA LEU A 38 19.83 43.80 1.98
C LEU A 38 21.16 43.39 2.60
N PHE A 39 21.84 42.40 2.02
CA PHE A 39 23.16 41.95 2.44
C PHE A 39 24.22 43.06 2.33
N VAL A 40 24.26 43.79 1.20
CA VAL A 40 25.17 44.93 1.02
C VAL A 40 24.85 46.03 2.03
N SER A 41 23.57 46.35 2.23
CA SER A 41 23.15 47.33 3.24
C SER A 41 23.58 46.93 4.66
N LEU A 42 23.56 45.63 4.98
CA LEU A 42 23.99 45.11 6.28
C LEU A 42 25.50 45.24 6.46
N ILE A 43 26.30 44.92 5.43
CA ILE A 43 27.76 45.13 5.47
C ILE A 43 28.08 46.60 5.72
N VAL A 44 27.41 47.51 5.00
CA VAL A 44 27.62 48.96 5.16
C VAL A 44 27.23 49.43 6.56
N ALA A 45 26.13 48.91 7.12
CA ALA A 45 25.66 49.28 8.45
C ALA A 45 26.56 48.76 9.59
N LEU A 46 27.17 47.58 9.41
CA LEU A 46 28.03 46.95 10.43
C LEU A 46 29.47 47.45 10.38
N ASN A 47 29.89 48.04 9.26
CA ASN A 47 31.25 48.55 9.12
C ASN A 47 31.27 50.07 9.36
N ASN A 48 31.74 50.48 10.54
CA ASN A 48 31.76 51.88 10.99
C ASN A 48 32.84 52.75 10.32
N HIS A 49 33.69 52.20 9.45
CA HIS A 49 34.75 52.94 8.79
C HIS A 49 34.22 53.83 7.65
N GLU A 50 34.70 55.08 7.56
CA GLU A 50 34.32 56.04 6.51
C GLU A 50 34.54 55.51 5.08
N THR A 51 35.48 54.58 4.91
CA THR A 51 35.79 53.88 3.64
C THR A 51 34.61 53.12 3.03
N ILE A 52 33.59 52.75 3.81
CA ILE A 52 32.41 52.01 3.32
C ILE A 52 31.17 52.89 3.17
N LYS A 53 31.14 54.08 3.81
CA LYS A 53 30.12 55.10 3.53
C LYS A 53 30.17 55.60 2.08
N GLU A 54 31.34 55.50 1.46
CA GLU A 54 31.56 55.78 0.03
C GLU A 54 31.83 54.51 -0.77
N MET A 55 31.12 53.40 -0.49
CA MET A 55 31.13 52.27 -1.44
C MET A 55 30.77 52.78 -2.83
N SER A 56 31.73 52.72 -3.75
CA SER A 56 31.50 53.10 -5.13
C SER A 56 30.35 52.25 -5.69
N LYS A 57 29.55 52.82 -6.59
CA LYS A 57 28.46 52.08 -7.27
C LYS A 57 28.96 50.77 -7.89
N MET A 58 30.24 50.73 -8.28
CA MET A 58 30.92 49.55 -8.80
C MET A 58 31.17 48.47 -7.73
N GLY A 59 31.49 48.84 -6.50
CA GLY A 59 31.66 47.88 -5.39
C GLY A 59 30.33 47.23 -4.98
N VAL A 60 29.23 47.99 -4.98
CA VAL A 60 27.88 47.43 -4.74
C VAL A 60 27.50 46.45 -5.86
N LEU A 61 27.75 46.83 -7.12
CA LEU A 61 27.51 45.95 -8.26
C LEU A 61 28.32 44.65 -8.18
N PHE A 62 29.60 44.74 -7.80
CA PHE A 62 30.45 43.57 -7.59
C PHE A 62 29.87 42.63 -6.53
N SER A 63 29.48 43.15 -5.36
CA SER A 63 28.89 42.35 -4.28
C SER A 63 27.59 41.65 -4.71
N ILE A 64 26.73 42.33 -5.48
CA ILE A 64 25.49 41.74 -6.02
C ILE A 64 25.83 40.60 -6.98
N ILE A 65 26.78 40.81 -7.90
CA ILE A 65 27.19 39.79 -8.88
C ILE A 65 27.76 38.55 -8.15
N MET A 66 28.64 38.76 -7.17
CA MET A 66 29.25 37.67 -6.41
C MET A 66 28.21 36.90 -5.60
N PHE A 67 27.25 37.60 -5.00
CA PHE A 67 26.15 36.99 -4.27
C PHE A 67 25.27 36.13 -5.18
N VAL A 68 24.84 36.67 -6.33
CA VAL A 68 24.00 35.96 -7.29
C VAL A 68 24.74 34.74 -7.87
N LEU A 69 26.05 34.87 -8.13
CA LEU A 69 26.87 33.75 -8.61
C LEU A 69 26.95 32.61 -7.58
N LEU A 70 27.10 32.96 -6.29
CA LEU A 70 27.07 32.00 -5.19
C LEU A 70 25.72 31.29 -5.07
N SER A 71 24.62 32.05 -5.02
CA SER A 71 23.27 31.50 -4.84
C SER A 71 22.83 30.63 -6.03
N GLU A 72 22.99 31.12 -7.26
CA GLU A 72 22.58 30.39 -8.46
C GLU A 72 23.38 29.10 -8.65
N GLY A 73 24.68 29.10 -8.37
CA GLY A 73 25.49 27.89 -8.47
C GLY A 73 24.98 26.75 -7.56
N ILE A 74 24.60 27.08 -6.33
CA ILE A 74 24.07 26.12 -5.36
C ILE A 74 22.66 25.67 -5.73
N PHE A 75 21.81 26.60 -6.19
CA PHE A 75 20.47 26.26 -6.66
C PHE A 75 20.52 25.32 -7.86
N VAL A 76 21.32 25.65 -8.89
CA VAL A 76 21.48 24.83 -10.09
C VAL A 76 21.98 23.44 -9.71
N PHE A 77 22.97 23.37 -8.82
CA PHE A 77 23.49 22.09 -8.35
C PHE A 77 22.43 21.26 -7.60
N ASP A 78 21.65 21.86 -6.69
CA ASP A 78 20.54 21.15 -6.01
C ASP A 78 19.52 20.59 -7.02
N THR A 79 19.17 21.34 -8.07
CA THR A 79 18.26 20.85 -9.11
C THR A 79 18.84 19.69 -9.93
N LEU A 80 20.16 19.66 -10.14
CA LEU A 80 20.84 18.55 -10.83
C LEU A 80 20.89 17.30 -9.94
N VAL A 81 21.25 17.47 -8.67
CA VAL A 81 21.30 16.39 -7.68
C VAL A 81 19.90 15.81 -7.45
N ALA A 82 18.85 16.63 -7.52
CA ALA A 82 17.46 16.19 -7.34
C ALA A 82 17.06 15.04 -8.29
N LYS A 83 17.64 14.98 -9.50
CA LYS A 83 17.35 13.91 -10.47
C LYS A 83 17.90 12.56 -10.05
N LYS A 84 19.03 12.53 -9.31
CA LYS A 84 19.74 11.30 -8.94
C LYS A 84 19.51 10.91 -7.47
N TYR A 85 19.34 11.89 -6.60
CA TYR A 85 19.13 11.71 -5.16
C TYR A 85 17.93 12.54 -4.68
N PRO A 86 16.70 12.02 -4.81
CA PRO A 86 15.51 12.67 -4.26
C PRO A 86 15.58 12.79 -2.72
N TRP A 87 15.03 13.87 -2.17
CA TRP A 87 15.01 14.15 -0.72
C TRP A 87 14.40 13.02 0.12
N HIS A 88 13.41 12.29 -0.41
CA HIS A 88 12.70 11.23 0.31
C HIS A 88 13.50 9.92 0.45
N TYR A 89 14.42 9.61 -0.48
CA TYR A 89 15.10 8.31 -0.50
C TYR A 89 16.44 8.33 0.23
N SER A 90 17.15 9.46 0.20
CA SER A 90 18.50 9.54 0.76
C SER A 90 18.81 10.95 1.28
N PRO A 91 18.06 11.44 2.30
CA PRO A 91 18.22 12.81 2.81
C PRO A 91 19.64 13.06 3.34
N ALA A 92 20.22 12.13 4.10
CA ALA A 92 21.58 12.28 4.64
C ALA A 92 22.65 12.41 3.53
N LYS A 93 22.59 11.55 2.49
CA LYS A 93 23.51 11.63 1.34
C LYS A 93 23.33 12.94 0.59
N ARG A 94 22.09 13.41 0.44
CA ARG A 94 21.80 14.67 -0.25
C ARG A 94 22.34 15.88 0.52
N VAL A 95 22.11 15.94 1.83
CA VAL A 95 22.67 16.99 2.70
C VAL A 95 24.19 16.99 2.61
N PHE A 96 24.84 15.82 2.69
CA PHE A 96 26.29 15.71 2.56
C PHE A 96 26.80 16.22 1.21
N ILE A 97 26.17 15.82 0.10
CA ILE A 97 26.54 16.26 -1.25
C ILE A 97 26.38 17.77 -1.42
N LEU A 98 25.26 18.34 -0.93
CA LEU A 98 24.99 19.77 -1.01
C LEU A 98 25.95 20.59 -0.17
N LEU A 99 26.24 20.17 1.07
CA LEU A 99 27.20 20.86 1.93
C LEU A 99 28.62 20.78 1.36
N SER A 100 29.03 19.62 0.84
CA SER A 100 30.33 19.45 0.20
C SER A 100 30.47 20.35 -1.03
N PHE A 101 29.44 20.39 -1.88
CA PHE A 101 29.44 21.29 -3.04
C PHE A 101 29.42 22.75 -2.63
N ALA A 102 28.58 23.16 -1.66
CA ALA A 102 28.51 24.54 -1.19
C ALA A 102 29.86 25.02 -0.65
N PHE A 103 30.58 24.18 0.08
CA PHE A 103 31.93 24.48 0.56
C PHE A 103 32.93 24.67 -0.58
N VAL A 104 32.97 23.74 -1.55
CA VAL A 104 33.86 23.85 -2.71
C VAL A 104 33.49 25.05 -3.58
N TRP A 105 32.20 25.30 -3.79
CA TRP A 105 31.69 26.43 -4.57
C TRP A 105 32.05 27.76 -3.93
N LEU A 106 31.94 27.87 -2.60
CA LEU A 106 32.39 29.05 -1.85
C LEU A 106 33.88 29.34 -2.08
N LEU A 107 34.74 28.32 -2.05
CA LEU A 107 36.18 28.48 -2.31
C LEU A 107 36.44 28.92 -3.77
N VAL A 108 35.78 28.29 -4.73
CA VAL A 108 35.92 28.63 -6.17
C VAL A 108 35.50 30.06 -6.44
N VAL A 109 34.32 30.46 -5.95
CA VAL A 109 33.81 31.82 -6.15
C VAL A 109 34.62 32.83 -5.34
N GLY A 110 35.14 32.46 -4.17
CA GLY A 110 36.07 33.31 -3.40
C GLY A 110 37.37 33.61 -4.16
N VAL A 111 38.02 32.59 -4.72
CA VAL A 111 39.23 32.75 -5.54
C VAL A 111 38.93 33.57 -6.80
N PHE A 112 37.83 33.26 -7.49
CA PHE A 112 37.38 34.04 -8.65
C PHE A 112 37.10 35.50 -8.30
N GLY A 113 36.44 35.75 -7.17
CA GLY A 113 36.17 37.07 -6.64
C GLY A 113 37.45 37.87 -6.43
N ASN A 114 38.48 37.27 -5.82
CA ASN A 114 39.78 37.93 -5.63
C ASN A 114 40.45 38.30 -6.96
N PHE A 115 40.31 37.48 -8.00
CA PHE A 115 40.84 37.78 -9.33
C PHE A 115 40.08 38.90 -10.04
N VAL A 116 38.75 38.95 -9.90
CA VAL A 116 37.87 39.92 -10.58
C VAL A 116 37.76 41.24 -9.82
N ARG A 117 37.95 41.24 -8.49
CA ARG A 117 37.81 42.41 -7.62
C ARG A 117 38.56 43.66 -8.13
N PRO A 118 39.83 43.60 -8.57
CA PRO A 118 40.59 44.80 -8.95
C PRO A 118 39.98 45.57 -10.12
N PHE A 119 39.16 44.92 -10.97
CA PHE A 119 38.45 45.56 -12.07
C PHE A 119 37.27 46.43 -11.62
N PHE A 120 36.74 46.18 -10.41
CA PHE A 120 35.58 46.89 -9.86
C PHE A 120 35.97 47.83 -8.71
N ILE A 121 36.98 47.45 -7.93
CA ILE A 121 37.45 48.17 -6.75
C ILE A 121 38.98 48.27 -6.86
N PRO A 122 39.53 49.45 -7.18
CA PRO A 122 40.98 49.67 -7.20
C PRO A 122 41.60 49.40 -5.82
N ASP A 123 42.77 48.75 -5.79
CA ASP A 123 43.43 48.33 -4.54
C ASP A 123 43.84 49.53 -3.65
N GLU A 124 43.97 50.74 -4.21
CA GLU A 124 44.23 52.00 -3.48
C GLU A 124 43.12 52.39 -2.48
N VAL A 125 41.92 51.81 -2.62
CA VAL A 125 40.75 52.08 -1.75
C VAL A 125 40.74 51.15 -0.52
N ILE A 126 41.51 50.07 -0.52
CA ILE A 126 41.53 49.07 0.57
C ILE A 126 42.62 49.44 1.56
N VAL A 127 42.29 50.33 2.50
CA VAL A 127 43.20 50.80 3.55
C VAL A 127 43.25 49.82 4.75
N ASP A 128 42.30 48.89 4.86
CA ASP A 128 42.13 48.04 6.05
C ASP A 128 41.76 46.57 5.71
N ASN A 129 42.55 45.62 6.21
CA ASN A 129 42.34 44.18 6.07
C ASN A 129 41.16 43.66 6.91
N ASP A 130 40.83 44.32 8.02
CA ASP A 130 39.80 43.86 8.96
C ASP A 130 38.40 44.01 8.34
N SER A 131 38.15 45.13 7.69
CA SER A 131 36.91 45.41 6.93
C SER A 131 36.61 44.36 5.84
N PHE A 132 37.64 43.87 5.15
CA PHE A 132 37.50 42.82 4.14
C PHE A 132 37.19 41.45 4.76
N SER A 133 37.85 41.10 5.88
CA SER A 133 37.61 39.85 6.61
C SER A 133 36.18 39.77 7.19
N LEU A 134 35.64 40.91 7.63
CA LEU A 134 34.28 41.04 8.14
C LEU A 134 33.25 40.80 7.04
N GLY A 135 33.45 41.36 5.84
CA GLY A 135 32.58 41.11 4.68
C GLY A 135 32.54 39.63 4.27
N ILE A 136 33.69 38.95 4.26
CA ILE A 136 33.76 37.50 4.00
C ILE A 136 33.03 36.70 5.09
N THR A 137 33.20 37.07 6.35
CA THR A 137 32.55 36.37 7.48
C THR A 137 31.03 36.48 7.39
N ILE A 138 30.50 37.68 7.11
CA ILE A 138 29.05 37.90 6.91
C ILE A 138 28.56 37.11 5.70
N LEU A 139 29.32 37.06 4.60
CA LEU A 139 28.98 36.27 3.40
C LEU A 139 28.86 34.77 3.72
N VAL A 140 29.81 34.22 4.48
CA VAL A 140 29.80 32.80 4.89
C VAL A 140 28.60 32.49 5.79
N LEU A 141 28.31 33.35 6.76
CA LEU A 141 27.14 33.18 7.65
C LEU A 141 25.84 33.23 6.86
N PHE A 142 25.72 34.19 5.94
CA PHE A 142 24.57 34.31 5.06
C PHE A 142 24.41 33.04 4.19
N MET A 143 25.52 32.55 3.62
CA MET A 143 25.54 31.33 2.81
C MET A 143 25.07 30.11 3.63
N ALA A 144 25.53 29.98 4.87
CA ALA A 144 25.11 28.90 5.76
C ALA A 144 23.61 28.93 6.03
N ILE A 145 23.05 30.13 6.27
CA ILE A 145 21.59 30.32 6.45
C ILE A 145 20.84 29.96 5.17
N TYR A 146 21.31 30.41 4.00
CA TYR A 146 20.67 30.14 2.71
C TYR A 146 20.63 28.63 2.40
N VAL A 147 21.76 27.92 2.54
CA VAL A 147 21.81 26.46 2.32
C VAL A 147 20.90 25.74 3.31
N SER A 148 20.93 26.13 4.58
CA SER A 148 20.08 25.51 5.61
C SER A 148 18.60 25.72 5.32
N ALA A 149 18.20 26.91 4.89
CA ALA A 149 16.82 27.22 4.50
C ALA A 149 16.37 26.42 3.27
N LEU A 150 17.24 26.26 2.26
CA LEU A 150 16.97 25.48 1.06
C LEU A 150 16.79 23.99 1.39
N ILE A 151 17.69 23.43 2.21
CA ILE A 151 17.61 22.05 2.70
C ILE A 151 16.30 21.84 3.45
N SER A 152 16.00 22.73 4.42
CA SER A 152 14.80 22.65 5.25
C SER A 152 13.52 22.72 4.41
N ALA A 153 13.40 23.71 3.52
CA ALA A 153 12.20 23.89 2.69
C ALA A 153 11.94 22.68 1.78
N ASN A 154 12.99 22.13 1.17
CA ASN A 154 12.83 20.97 0.30
C ASN A 154 12.56 19.69 1.08
N TYR A 155 13.19 19.52 2.25
CA TYR A 155 12.90 18.40 3.15
C TYR A 155 11.45 18.43 3.64
N HIS A 156 10.96 19.58 4.10
CA HIS A 156 9.56 19.75 4.52
C HIS A 156 8.56 19.43 3.40
N LYS A 157 8.80 19.92 2.18
CA LYS A 157 7.96 19.58 1.02
C LYS A 157 7.93 18.08 0.75
N SER A 158 9.10 17.44 0.78
CA SER A 158 9.23 16.00 0.57
C SER A 158 8.52 15.20 1.66
N LEU A 159 8.64 15.62 2.92
CA LEU A 159 7.98 14.99 4.06
C LEU A 159 6.46 15.12 3.97
N HIS A 160 5.96 16.32 3.67
CA HIS A 160 4.52 16.57 3.53
C HIS A 160 3.90 15.72 2.41
N PHE A 161 4.57 15.63 1.25
CA PHE A 161 4.12 14.77 0.16
C PHE A 161 4.02 13.30 0.60
N PHE A 162 5.04 12.78 1.30
CA PHE A 162 5.06 11.40 1.75
C PHE A 162 3.98 11.10 2.80
N VAL A 163 3.76 12.01 3.74
CA VAL A 163 2.68 11.89 4.74
C VAL A 163 1.32 11.80 4.03
N MET A 164 1.07 12.67 3.06
CA MET A 164 -0.19 12.66 2.29
C MET A 164 -0.38 11.37 1.48
N GLU A 165 0.68 10.88 0.84
CA GLU A 165 0.61 9.63 0.07
C GLU A 165 0.37 8.42 0.99
N ASN A 166 1.01 8.39 2.17
CA ASN A 166 0.79 7.33 3.15
C ASN A 166 -0.64 7.34 3.70
N GLU A 167 -1.18 8.52 4.02
CA GLU A 167 -2.58 8.68 4.42
C GLU A 167 -3.55 8.23 3.33
N LYS A 168 -3.25 8.52 2.05
CA LYS A 168 -4.04 8.05 0.92
C LYS A 168 -4.03 6.52 0.82
N LEU A 169 -2.85 5.90 0.84
CA LEU A 169 -2.71 4.44 0.82
C LEU A 169 -3.41 3.77 2.00
N ARG A 170 -3.35 4.39 3.19
CA ARG A 170 -4.04 3.91 4.39
C ARG A 170 -5.56 3.95 4.22
N ARG A 171 -6.10 5.02 3.63
CA ARG A 171 -7.55 5.13 3.32
C ARG A 171 -7.98 4.12 2.28
N GLU A 172 -7.20 3.93 1.23
CA GLU A 172 -7.47 2.93 0.19
C GLU A 172 -7.47 1.53 0.79
N LYS A 173 -6.49 1.18 1.63
CA LYS A 173 -6.46 -0.08 2.37
C LYS A 173 -7.70 -0.25 3.24
N LEU A 174 -8.04 0.74 4.06
CA LEU A 174 -9.22 0.66 4.94
C LEU A 174 -10.52 0.46 4.14
N ARG A 175 -10.61 1.11 2.98
CA ARG A 175 -11.74 0.95 2.05
C ARG A 175 -11.80 -0.46 1.47
N MET A 176 -10.66 -1.03 1.09
CA MET A 176 -10.58 -2.42 0.62
C MET A 176 -10.95 -3.41 1.72
N ASP A 177 -10.43 -3.21 2.94
CA ASP A 177 -10.75 -4.04 4.10
C ASP A 177 -12.25 -3.97 4.43
N TYR A 178 -12.86 -2.78 4.33
CA TYR A 178 -14.30 -2.59 4.49
C TYR A 178 -15.11 -3.36 3.43
N PHE A 179 -14.76 -3.23 2.14
CA PHE A 179 -15.47 -3.96 1.09
C PHE A 179 -15.27 -5.47 1.20
N ALA A 180 -14.08 -5.93 1.59
CA ALA A 180 -13.82 -7.34 1.85
C ALA A 180 -14.69 -7.87 3.01
N LEU A 181 -14.85 -7.09 4.08
CA LEU A 181 -15.75 -7.42 5.18
C LEU A 181 -17.22 -7.42 4.75
N GLN A 182 -17.63 -6.48 3.90
CA GLN A 182 -18.98 -6.44 3.35
C GLN A 182 -19.27 -7.66 2.45
N ASP A 183 -18.30 -8.07 1.64
CA ASP A 183 -18.44 -9.22 0.73
C ASP A 183 -18.54 -10.56 1.51
N GLN A 184 -17.92 -10.65 2.69
CA GLN A 184 -18.06 -11.82 3.57
C GLN A 184 -19.52 -12.11 3.97
N LEU A 185 -20.41 -11.12 3.95
CA LEU A 185 -21.83 -11.34 4.29
C LEU A 185 -22.67 -11.93 3.16
N ASN A 186 -22.11 -12.07 1.94
CA ASN A 186 -22.79 -12.47 0.70
C ASN A 186 -24.24 -11.95 0.65
N PRO A 187 -24.46 -10.68 0.26
CA PRO A 187 -25.77 -10.05 0.33
C PRO A 187 -26.87 -10.85 -0.39
N HIS A 188 -26.52 -11.51 -1.50
CA HIS A 188 -27.46 -12.33 -2.24
C HIS A 188 -27.89 -13.58 -1.44
N PHE A 189 -26.96 -14.24 -0.76
CA PHE A 189 -27.30 -15.32 0.16
C PHE A 189 -28.18 -14.82 1.31
N LEU A 190 -27.85 -13.66 1.90
CA LEU A 190 -28.64 -13.04 2.97
C LEU A 190 -30.10 -12.82 2.55
N PHE A 191 -30.32 -12.09 1.46
CA PHE A 191 -31.66 -11.73 0.99
C PHE A 191 -32.46 -12.97 0.57
N ASN A 192 -31.82 -13.93 -0.10
CA ASN A 192 -32.52 -15.16 -0.50
C ASN A 192 -33.03 -15.97 0.69
N ASN A 193 -32.21 -16.13 1.73
CA ASN A 193 -32.64 -16.87 2.92
C ASN A 193 -33.74 -16.11 3.69
N LEU A 194 -33.68 -14.78 3.76
CA LEU A 194 -34.78 -13.98 4.32
C LEU A 194 -36.07 -14.14 3.51
N SER A 195 -35.99 -14.16 2.18
CA SER A 195 -37.14 -14.41 1.32
C SER A 195 -37.71 -15.82 1.51
N THR A 196 -36.87 -16.84 1.61
CA THR A 196 -37.29 -18.22 1.92
C THR A 196 -37.94 -18.29 3.30
N LEU A 197 -37.36 -17.66 4.32
CA LEU A 197 -37.96 -17.59 5.65
C LEU A 197 -39.34 -16.92 5.63
N MET A 198 -39.49 -15.79 4.93
CA MET A 198 -40.79 -15.11 4.78
C MET A 198 -41.85 -16.00 4.12
N ALA A 199 -41.45 -16.89 3.22
CA ALA A 199 -42.35 -17.85 2.58
C ALA A 199 -42.72 -19.03 3.50
N ILE A 200 -41.78 -19.49 4.35
CA ILE A 200 -41.98 -20.63 5.26
C ILE A 200 -42.82 -20.25 6.50
N ILE A 201 -42.66 -19.04 7.05
CA ILE A 201 -43.38 -18.57 8.25
C ILE A 201 -44.90 -18.85 8.21
N PRO A 202 -45.64 -18.49 7.12
CA PRO A 202 -47.08 -18.76 7.06
C PRO A 202 -47.42 -20.23 6.78
N GLU A 203 -46.49 -21.04 6.26
CA GLU A 203 -46.72 -22.43 5.89
C GLU A 203 -46.52 -23.38 7.08
N ASP A 204 -45.40 -23.23 7.80
CA ASP A 204 -45.01 -24.09 8.93
C ASP A 204 -44.07 -23.33 9.88
N GLN A 205 -44.58 -23.04 11.09
CA GLN A 205 -43.85 -22.27 12.11
C GLN A 205 -42.67 -23.03 12.70
N ASP A 206 -42.78 -24.34 12.91
CA ASP A 206 -41.70 -25.15 13.47
C ASP A 206 -40.56 -25.26 12.47
N LYS A 207 -40.90 -25.36 11.18
CA LYS A 207 -39.95 -25.31 10.08
C LYS A 207 -39.28 -23.95 9.95
N ALA A 208 -40.02 -22.85 10.10
CA ALA A 208 -39.46 -21.50 10.12
C ALA A 208 -38.47 -21.30 11.28
N LEU A 209 -38.76 -21.87 12.46
CA LEU A 209 -37.87 -21.84 13.62
C LEU A 209 -36.54 -22.54 13.32
N ARG A 210 -36.59 -23.80 12.84
CA ARG A 210 -35.38 -24.56 12.47
C ARG A 210 -34.58 -23.86 11.36
N PHE A 211 -35.26 -23.29 10.36
CA PHE A 211 -34.60 -22.51 9.31
C PHE A 211 -33.85 -21.30 9.90
N THR A 212 -34.48 -20.60 10.85
CA THR A 212 -33.88 -19.42 11.50
C THR A 212 -32.66 -19.79 12.35
N GLU A 213 -32.70 -20.93 13.05
CA GLU A 213 -31.56 -21.47 13.81
C GLU A 213 -30.39 -21.79 12.87
N ASN A 214 -30.63 -22.59 11.82
CA ASN A 214 -29.62 -22.93 10.81
C ASN A 214 -29.03 -21.68 10.15
N PHE A 215 -29.87 -20.70 9.83
CA PHE A 215 -29.45 -19.42 9.24
C PHE A 215 -28.53 -18.64 10.19
N THR A 216 -28.88 -18.59 11.47
CA THR A 216 -28.08 -17.91 12.50
C THR A 216 -26.73 -18.60 12.69
N ASP A 217 -26.70 -19.94 12.70
CA ASP A 217 -25.46 -20.70 12.86
C ASP A 217 -24.52 -20.55 11.66
N VAL A 218 -25.07 -20.56 10.44
CA VAL A 218 -24.32 -20.27 9.20
C VAL A 218 -23.68 -18.89 9.27
N TYR A 219 -24.42 -17.84 9.63
CA TYR A 219 -23.86 -16.48 9.71
C TYR A 219 -22.86 -16.32 10.87
N ARG A 220 -23.12 -16.92 12.03
CA ARG A 220 -22.17 -16.93 13.16
C ARG A 220 -20.85 -17.58 12.75
N TYR A 221 -20.91 -18.68 12.02
CA TYR A 221 -19.74 -19.36 11.48
C TYR A 221 -18.96 -18.49 10.49
N VAL A 222 -19.63 -17.93 9.48
CA VAL A 222 -19.01 -17.07 8.46
C VAL A 222 -18.30 -15.88 9.11
N LEU A 223 -18.94 -15.20 10.07
CA LEU A 223 -18.32 -14.09 10.79
C LEU A 223 -17.10 -14.50 11.62
N ARG A 224 -17.13 -15.67 12.28
CA ARG A 224 -16.01 -16.17 13.10
C ARG A 224 -14.85 -16.66 12.24
N SER A 225 -15.16 -17.33 11.13
CA SER A 225 -14.19 -17.91 10.21
C SER A 225 -13.23 -16.89 9.58
N SER A 226 -13.69 -15.64 9.41
CA SER A 226 -12.87 -14.53 8.90
C SER A 226 -11.62 -14.24 9.74
N ARG A 227 -11.60 -14.68 11.01
CA ARG A 227 -10.55 -14.35 11.99
C ARG A 227 -9.55 -15.48 12.23
N VAL A 228 -9.75 -16.65 11.63
CA VAL A 228 -8.90 -17.83 11.87
C VAL A 228 -8.34 -18.38 10.56
N LYS A 229 -7.08 -18.83 10.59
CA LYS A 229 -6.43 -19.45 9.42
C LYS A 229 -6.93 -20.87 9.17
N LEU A 230 -7.19 -21.62 10.24
CA LEU A 230 -7.63 -23.02 10.23
C LEU A 230 -8.75 -23.21 11.26
N ILE A 231 -9.62 -24.19 11.00
CA ILE A 231 -10.74 -24.58 11.84
C ILE A 231 -10.81 -26.11 11.93
N SER A 232 -11.48 -26.66 12.95
CA SER A 232 -11.65 -28.11 13.04
C SER A 232 -12.63 -28.61 11.99
N LEU A 233 -12.43 -29.85 11.56
CA LEU A 233 -13.30 -30.56 10.64
C LEU A 233 -14.71 -30.69 11.23
N GLU A 234 -14.82 -30.95 12.53
CA GLU A 234 -16.10 -30.96 13.24
C GLU A 234 -16.89 -29.65 13.07
N GLU A 235 -16.23 -28.51 13.27
CA GLU A 235 -16.87 -27.20 13.16
C GLU A 235 -17.26 -26.88 11.70
N GLU A 236 -16.39 -27.20 10.74
CA GLU A 236 -16.69 -27.04 9.31
C GLU A 236 -17.83 -27.96 8.85
N LEU A 237 -17.91 -29.19 9.36
CA LEU A 237 -18.98 -30.14 9.05
C LEU A 237 -20.32 -29.73 9.67
N SER A 238 -20.32 -29.22 10.90
CA SER A 238 -21.52 -28.67 11.53
C SER A 238 -22.07 -27.51 10.71
N PHE A 239 -21.18 -26.60 10.29
CA PHE A 239 -21.52 -25.48 9.41
C PHE A 239 -22.08 -25.93 8.06
N ILE A 240 -21.42 -26.87 7.37
CA ILE A 240 -21.85 -27.27 6.03
C ILE A 240 -23.19 -28.02 6.04
N LYS A 241 -23.51 -28.74 7.12
CA LYS A 241 -24.82 -29.38 7.32
C LYS A 241 -25.92 -28.32 7.43
N ALA A 242 -25.75 -27.33 8.31
CA ALA A 242 -26.70 -26.23 8.44
C ALA A 242 -26.85 -25.46 7.11
N TYR A 243 -25.76 -25.24 6.38
CA TYR A 243 -25.77 -24.59 5.07
C TYR A 243 -26.54 -25.41 4.01
N LEU A 244 -26.31 -26.72 3.95
CA LEU A 244 -27.02 -27.64 3.05
C LEU A 244 -28.51 -27.74 3.39
N ASP A 245 -28.87 -27.74 4.68
CA ASP A 245 -30.26 -27.73 5.14
C ASP A 245 -30.99 -26.47 4.65
N LEU A 246 -30.39 -25.28 4.76
CA LEU A 246 -30.98 -24.04 4.21
C LEU A 246 -31.24 -24.16 2.70
N HIS A 247 -30.29 -24.75 1.96
CA HIS A 247 -30.44 -24.99 0.54
C HIS A 247 -31.50 -26.04 0.21
N GLN A 248 -31.61 -27.09 1.02
CA GLN A 248 -32.61 -28.13 0.89
C GLN A 248 -34.01 -27.59 1.14
N GLU A 249 -34.17 -26.64 2.08
CA GLU A 249 -35.46 -26.01 2.30
C GLU A 249 -35.96 -25.18 1.12
N ARG A 250 -35.03 -24.58 0.37
CA ARG A 250 -35.36 -23.85 -0.86
C ARG A 250 -35.59 -24.77 -2.06
N LEU A 251 -34.82 -25.83 -2.19
CA LEU A 251 -34.84 -26.73 -3.36
C LEU A 251 -35.77 -27.94 -3.19
N GLY A 252 -36.28 -28.15 -1.97
CA GLY A 252 -37.11 -29.30 -1.62
C GLY A 252 -36.44 -30.62 -1.99
N LYS A 253 -37.18 -31.47 -2.70
CA LYS A 253 -36.71 -32.78 -3.18
C LYS A 253 -35.63 -32.68 -4.26
N GLY A 254 -35.30 -31.48 -4.75
CA GLY A 254 -34.26 -31.27 -5.76
C GLY A 254 -32.83 -31.35 -5.23
N LEU A 255 -32.63 -31.35 -3.90
CA LEU A 255 -31.32 -31.51 -3.26
C LEU A 255 -31.39 -32.60 -2.20
N SER A 256 -30.43 -33.52 -2.23
CA SER A 256 -30.18 -34.49 -1.15
C SER A 256 -28.70 -34.52 -0.82
N TYR A 257 -28.37 -34.82 0.44
CA TYR A 257 -26.99 -34.98 0.83
C TYR A 257 -26.80 -36.08 1.88
N SER A 258 -25.58 -36.61 1.95
CA SER A 258 -25.15 -37.54 3.00
C SER A 258 -23.74 -37.21 3.45
N VAL A 259 -23.48 -37.39 4.73
CA VAL A 259 -22.17 -37.16 5.35
C VAL A 259 -21.69 -38.48 5.96
N ASP A 260 -20.55 -38.96 5.51
CA ASP A 260 -19.90 -40.19 5.97
C ASP A 260 -18.51 -39.85 6.54
N ILE A 261 -18.29 -40.12 7.83
CA ILE A 261 -17.08 -39.68 8.53
C ILE A 261 -16.42 -40.90 9.16
N GLU A 262 -15.17 -41.14 8.82
CA GLU A 262 -14.33 -42.10 9.52
C GLU A 262 -14.06 -41.65 10.96
N ALA A 263 -14.24 -42.56 11.93
CA ALA A 263 -14.11 -42.25 13.35
C ALA A 263 -12.73 -41.69 13.72
N GLY A 264 -12.69 -40.67 14.58
CA GLY A 264 -11.45 -40.08 15.11
C GLY A 264 -10.83 -38.99 14.24
N LYS A 265 -11.48 -38.59 13.14
CA LYS A 265 -11.01 -37.51 12.25
C LYS A 265 -11.59 -36.13 12.59
N ASP A 266 -12.50 -36.03 13.54
CA ASP A 266 -13.20 -34.79 13.93
C ASP A 266 -12.24 -33.65 14.35
N SER A 267 -11.12 -34.02 14.96
CA SER A 267 -10.09 -33.09 15.46
C SER A 267 -9.11 -32.59 14.40
N LYS A 268 -9.19 -33.12 13.17
CA LYS A 268 -8.38 -32.64 12.04
C LYS A 268 -8.79 -31.22 11.66
N MET A 269 -7.90 -30.52 10.98
CA MET A 269 -8.05 -29.11 10.69
C MET A 269 -8.02 -28.86 9.18
N LEU A 270 -8.69 -27.80 8.74
CA LEU A 270 -8.66 -27.32 7.35
C LEU A 270 -8.91 -25.81 7.31
N PRO A 271 -8.58 -25.12 6.20
CA PRO A 271 -8.95 -23.72 6.04
C PRO A 271 -10.48 -23.57 6.10
N PRO A 272 -11.02 -22.59 6.84
CA PRO A 272 -12.47 -22.48 6.99
C PRO A 272 -13.16 -22.13 5.67
N LEU A 273 -14.43 -22.50 5.53
CA LEU A 273 -15.25 -22.35 4.31
C LEU A 273 -14.76 -23.22 3.14
N SER A 274 -13.82 -24.15 3.36
CA SER A 274 -13.36 -25.08 2.33
C SER A 274 -14.51 -25.93 1.78
N LEU A 275 -15.34 -26.51 2.64
CA LEU A 275 -16.46 -27.36 2.21
C LEU A 275 -17.55 -26.54 1.53
N GLN A 276 -17.73 -25.27 1.93
CA GLN A 276 -18.66 -24.36 1.24
C GLN A 276 -18.25 -24.17 -0.22
N TYR A 277 -16.97 -23.91 -0.52
CA TYR A 277 -16.53 -23.77 -1.92
C TYR A 277 -16.85 -25.00 -2.77
N LEU A 278 -16.70 -26.20 -2.19
CA LEU A 278 -16.98 -27.47 -2.89
C LEU A 278 -18.47 -27.69 -3.11
N VAL A 279 -19.29 -27.46 -2.08
CA VAL A 279 -20.74 -27.63 -2.13
C VAL A 279 -21.41 -26.56 -3.00
N GLU A 280 -20.96 -25.31 -2.91
CA GLU A 280 -21.45 -24.22 -3.75
C GLU A 280 -21.13 -24.50 -5.23
N ASN A 281 -19.96 -25.08 -5.53
CA ASN A 281 -19.63 -25.53 -6.87
C ASN A 281 -20.64 -26.58 -7.38
N ALA A 282 -20.94 -27.60 -6.57
CA ALA A 282 -21.92 -28.62 -6.92
C ALA A 282 -23.31 -28.01 -7.21
N ILE A 283 -23.82 -27.14 -6.34
CA ILE A 283 -25.15 -26.52 -6.48
C ILE A 283 -25.20 -25.53 -7.67
N LYS A 284 -24.12 -24.77 -7.91
CA LYS A 284 -24.07 -23.75 -8.96
C LYS A 284 -24.09 -24.38 -10.34
N HIS A 285 -23.29 -25.42 -10.56
CA HIS A 285 -23.06 -25.99 -11.89
C HIS A 285 -24.06 -27.08 -12.29
N ASN A 286 -24.88 -27.56 -11.35
CA ASN A 286 -25.86 -28.62 -11.61
C ASN A 286 -27.31 -28.13 -11.49
N VAL A 287 -28.18 -28.75 -12.27
CA VAL A 287 -29.64 -28.71 -12.12
C VAL A 287 -30.00 -29.48 -10.85
N ALA A 288 -30.87 -28.87 -10.05
CA ALA A 288 -31.36 -29.41 -8.78
C ALA A 288 -32.88 -29.24 -8.73
N THR A 289 -33.59 -30.11 -9.45
CA THR A 289 -35.07 -30.15 -9.49
C THR A 289 -35.57 -31.50 -8.97
N SER A 290 -36.84 -31.59 -8.62
CA SER A 290 -37.43 -32.87 -8.16
C SER A 290 -37.33 -34.01 -9.20
N GLU A 291 -37.27 -33.66 -10.49
CA GLU A 291 -37.12 -34.62 -11.60
C GLU A 291 -35.65 -35.02 -11.82
N GLN A 292 -34.72 -34.11 -11.51
CA GLN A 292 -33.28 -34.30 -11.63
C GLN A 292 -32.59 -33.86 -10.33
N PRO A 293 -32.71 -34.65 -9.25
CA PRO A 293 -32.17 -34.27 -7.95
C PRO A 293 -30.63 -34.24 -7.98
N LEU A 294 -30.08 -33.22 -7.32
CA LEU A 294 -28.65 -33.15 -7.03
C LEU A 294 -28.38 -33.89 -5.73
N SER A 295 -27.50 -34.88 -5.78
CA SER A 295 -27.05 -35.66 -4.62
C SER A 295 -25.61 -35.32 -4.31
N ILE A 296 -25.35 -34.81 -3.10
CA ILE A 296 -24.01 -34.45 -2.61
C ILE A 296 -23.59 -35.42 -1.52
N ILE A 297 -22.41 -36.02 -1.66
CA ILE A 297 -21.83 -36.91 -0.65
C ILE A 297 -20.55 -36.27 -0.15
N ILE A 298 -20.49 -36.02 1.15
CA ILE A 298 -19.27 -35.58 1.85
C ILE A 298 -18.72 -36.80 2.57
N SER A 299 -17.51 -37.22 2.21
CA SER A 299 -16.84 -38.35 2.88
C SER A 299 -15.48 -37.95 3.40
N VAL A 300 -15.12 -38.46 4.58
CA VAL A 300 -13.79 -38.28 5.17
C VAL A 300 -13.10 -39.62 5.16
N LYS A 301 -11.98 -39.72 4.44
CA LYS A 301 -11.19 -40.94 4.32
C LYS A 301 -9.71 -40.60 4.41
N ASP A 302 -8.97 -41.40 5.18
CA ASP A 302 -7.55 -41.18 5.41
C ASP A 302 -7.29 -39.75 5.95
N GLU A 303 -6.49 -38.96 5.27
CA GLU A 303 -6.14 -37.58 5.62
C GLU A 303 -6.73 -36.59 4.61
N LYS A 304 -7.90 -36.92 4.04
CA LYS A 304 -8.59 -36.09 3.06
C LYS A 304 -10.10 -36.03 3.34
N VAL A 305 -10.70 -34.90 3.00
CA VAL A 305 -12.15 -34.80 2.85
C VAL A 305 -12.50 -34.70 1.36
N GLU A 306 -13.46 -35.52 0.96
CA GLU A 306 -13.95 -35.65 -0.40
C GLU A 306 -15.39 -35.16 -0.46
N VAL A 307 -15.68 -34.27 -1.41
CA VAL A 307 -17.05 -33.88 -1.77
C VAL A 307 -17.32 -34.35 -3.18
N SER A 308 -18.37 -35.16 -3.34
CA SER A 308 -18.80 -35.66 -4.64
C SER A 308 -20.26 -35.38 -4.94
N ASN A 309 -20.59 -35.12 -6.20
CA ASN A 309 -21.96 -34.95 -6.66
C ASN A 309 -22.22 -35.65 -7.99
N ASN A 310 -23.47 -36.03 -8.27
CA ASN A 310 -23.90 -36.46 -9.60
C ASN A 310 -23.87 -35.29 -10.60
N LEU A 311 -23.65 -35.61 -11.87
CA LEU A 311 -23.53 -34.62 -12.95
C LEU A 311 -24.88 -34.36 -13.63
N ASN A 312 -25.53 -33.27 -13.24
CA ASN A 312 -26.72 -32.73 -13.91
C ASN A 312 -26.38 -31.35 -14.52
N LEU A 313 -25.44 -31.27 -15.46
CA LEU A 313 -24.87 -29.99 -15.89
C LEU A 313 -25.91 -29.02 -16.45
N LYS A 314 -25.86 -27.76 -15.99
CA LYS A 314 -26.65 -26.67 -16.58
C LYS A 314 -26.10 -26.29 -17.96
N ALA A 315 -26.99 -26.10 -18.93
CA ALA A 315 -26.65 -25.82 -20.33
C ALA A 315 -25.87 -24.51 -20.57
N SER A 316 -25.82 -23.59 -19.61
CA SER A 316 -25.28 -22.23 -19.83
C SER A 316 -24.71 -21.57 -18.57
N THR A 317 -23.93 -22.27 -17.76
CA THR A 317 -23.22 -21.60 -16.66
C THR A 317 -21.89 -21.06 -17.17
N TYR A 318 -21.77 -19.73 -17.34
CA TYR A 318 -20.48 -19.08 -17.52
C TYR A 318 -19.64 -19.36 -16.27
N SER A 319 -18.75 -20.35 -16.35
CA SER A 319 -17.90 -20.72 -15.22
C SER A 319 -16.74 -19.74 -15.18
N THR A 320 -16.70 -18.90 -14.15
CA THR A 320 -15.51 -18.10 -13.86
C THR A 320 -14.36 -18.97 -13.33
N ASN A 321 -14.60 -20.25 -13.01
CA ASN A 321 -13.66 -21.19 -12.35
C ASN A 321 -13.01 -20.65 -11.05
N THR A 322 -13.46 -19.51 -10.55
CA THR A 322 -12.81 -18.75 -9.48
C THR A 322 -12.87 -19.46 -8.12
N GLY A 323 -13.94 -20.18 -7.81
CA GLY A 323 -14.14 -20.79 -6.48
C GLY A 323 -13.08 -21.85 -6.14
N LEU A 324 -12.94 -22.86 -7.00
CA LEU A 324 -11.95 -23.93 -6.81
C LEU A 324 -10.51 -23.42 -6.99
N GLU A 325 -10.29 -22.44 -7.88
CA GLU A 325 -8.98 -21.82 -8.04
C GLU A 325 -8.58 -21.00 -6.81
N ASN A 326 -9.51 -20.27 -6.19
CA ASN A 326 -9.29 -19.54 -4.95
C ASN A 326 -9.00 -20.51 -3.79
N LEU A 327 -9.70 -21.65 -3.75
CA LEU A 327 -9.41 -22.71 -2.78
C LEU A 327 -7.99 -23.24 -2.95
N LYS A 328 -7.57 -23.58 -4.18
CA LYS A 328 -6.20 -23.99 -4.50
C LYS A 328 -5.15 -22.97 -4.03
N LYS A 329 -5.34 -21.69 -4.41
CA LYS A 329 -4.45 -20.60 -3.99
C LYS A 329 -4.37 -20.47 -2.47
N ARG A 330 -5.46 -20.70 -1.75
CA ARG A 330 -5.48 -20.65 -0.29
C ARG A 330 -4.67 -21.78 0.36
N TYR A 331 -4.77 -23.01 -0.16
CA TYR A 331 -3.95 -24.12 0.31
C TYR A 331 -2.46 -23.87 0.02
N GLN A 332 -2.14 -23.33 -1.15
CA GLN A 332 -0.78 -22.92 -1.51
C GLN A 332 -0.22 -21.84 -0.58
N TYR A 333 -1.01 -20.78 -0.31
CA TYR A 333 -0.60 -19.69 0.58
C TYR A 333 -0.29 -20.17 2.01
N LEU A 334 -1.03 -21.18 2.48
CA LEU A 334 -0.84 -21.76 3.80
C LEU A 334 0.24 -22.86 3.83
N ASN A 335 0.97 -23.08 2.74
CA ASN A 335 1.97 -24.14 2.59
C ASN A 335 1.43 -25.54 2.94
N LEU A 336 0.16 -25.79 2.64
CA LEU A 336 -0.51 -27.06 2.93
C LEU A 336 -0.39 -28.09 1.79
N GLY A 337 0.40 -27.77 0.77
CA GLY A 337 0.60 -28.58 -0.43
C GLY A 337 -0.42 -28.31 -1.55
N ASP A 338 -0.16 -28.89 -2.73
CA ASP A 338 -0.92 -28.68 -3.97
C ASP A 338 -2.09 -29.66 -4.19
N ASN A 339 -2.50 -30.39 -3.16
CA ASN A 339 -3.29 -31.62 -3.33
C ASN A 339 -4.81 -31.40 -3.34
N VAL A 340 -5.30 -30.27 -3.88
CA VAL A 340 -6.73 -30.16 -4.24
C VAL A 340 -6.93 -30.90 -5.56
N GLU A 341 -7.32 -32.16 -5.48
CA GLU A 341 -7.50 -33.01 -6.65
C GLU A 341 -8.95 -32.93 -7.11
N ILE A 342 -9.14 -32.88 -8.44
CA ILE A 342 -10.45 -32.79 -9.07
C ILE A 342 -10.56 -33.97 -10.02
N PHE A 343 -11.56 -34.81 -9.81
CA PHE A 343 -11.83 -35.97 -10.65
C PHE A 343 -13.23 -35.86 -11.25
N ASN A 344 -13.34 -36.21 -12.53
CA ASN A 344 -14.61 -36.38 -13.20
C ASN A 344 -14.68 -37.81 -13.73
N THR A 345 -15.56 -38.63 -13.15
CA THR A 345 -15.72 -40.05 -13.50
C THR A 345 -16.80 -40.27 -14.56
N GLY A 346 -17.29 -39.21 -15.21
CA GLY A 346 -18.36 -39.24 -16.22
C GLY A 346 -19.77 -39.28 -15.60
N ASN A 347 -19.93 -39.87 -14.42
CA ASN A 347 -21.20 -39.89 -13.69
C ASN A 347 -21.17 -39.05 -12.39
N ARG A 348 -19.96 -38.83 -11.82
CA ARG A 348 -19.77 -37.99 -10.64
C ARG A 348 -18.64 -37.00 -10.84
N PHE A 349 -18.83 -35.83 -10.25
CA PHE A 349 -17.77 -34.86 -10.02
C PHE A 349 -17.28 -35.02 -8.59
N VAL A 350 -15.97 -35.09 -8.39
CA VAL A 350 -15.35 -35.37 -7.09
C VAL A 350 -14.22 -34.37 -6.87
N VAL A 351 -14.20 -33.72 -5.71
CA VAL A 351 -13.10 -32.86 -5.29
C VAL A 351 -12.61 -33.32 -3.93
N THR A 352 -11.30 -33.52 -3.80
CA THR A 352 -10.66 -33.88 -2.54
C THR A 352 -9.78 -32.73 -2.05
N VAL A 353 -9.76 -32.51 -0.73
CA VAL A 353 -8.85 -31.57 -0.09
C VAL A 353 -8.18 -32.22 1.12
N PRO A 354 -6.89 -31.92 1.38
CA PRO A 354 -6.17 -32.53 2.49
C PRO A 354 -6.61 -31.97 3.84
N LEU A 355 -6.63 -32.85 4.83
CA LEU A 355 -6.82 -32.54 6.24
C LEU A 355 -5.46 -32.37 6.93
N ILE A 356 -5.44 -31.58 8.00
CA ILE A 356 -4.22 -31.19 8.69
C ILE A 356 -4.29 -31.68 10.13
N ASP A 357 -3.20 -32.26 10.61
CA ASP A 357 -3.05 -32.58 12.02
C ASP A 357 -2.98 -31.32 12.86
N LYS A 358 -3.76 -31.28 13.95
CA LYS A 358 -3.77 -30.17 14.91
C LYS A 358 -2.37 -29.84 15.46
N LYS A 359 -1.46 -30.82 15.51
CA LYS A 359 -0.06 -30.63 15.96
C LYS A 359 0.78 -29.80 14.96
N ASN A 360 0.50 -29.92 13.66
CA ASN A 360 1.24 -29.21 12.61
C ASN A 360 0.75 -27.76 12.42
N VAL A 361 -0.32 -27.37 13.11
CA VAL A 361 -0.87 -26.01 13.07
C VAL A 361 0.03 -24.99 13.76
N TYR A 362 0.78 -25.40 14.79
CA TYR A 362 1.66 -24.50 15.55
C TYR A 362 2.84 -23.99 14.71
N GLU A 363 3.37 -24.81 13.80
CA GLU A 363 4.47 -24.43 12.89
C GLU A 363 4.04 -23.35 11.86
N LEU A 364 2.74 -23.25 11.55
CA LEU A 364 2.18 -22.30 10.59
C LEU A 364 1.83 -20.94 11.21
N GLN A 365 1.77 -20.84 12.55
CA GLN A 365 1.50 -19.58 13.25
C GLN A 365 2.77 -18.75 13.50
N ASP A 366 3.95 -19.37 13.52
CA ASP A 366 5.23 -18.68 13.80
C ASP A 366 5.86 -17.98 12.59
N PHE A 367 5.32 -18.13 11.38
CA PHE A 367 5.82 -17.47 10.17
C PHE A 367 5.50 -15.96 10.06
N ASP A 368 4.64 -15.43 10.93
CA ASP A 368 4.23 -14.01 10.95
C ASP A 368 4.97 -13.16 12.01
N ARG A 369 6.00 -13.70 12.71
CA ARG A 369 6.84 -12.91 13.64
C ARG A 369 8.07 -12.29 12.96
#